data_AF-A0A920EDW5-F1
#
_entry.id   AF-A0A920EDW5-F1
#
_cell.length_a   1.000
_cell.length_b   1.000
_cell.length_c   1.000
_cell.angle_alpha   90.00
_cell.angle_beta   90.00
_cell.angle_gamma   90.00
#
_symmetry.space_group_name_H-M   'P 1'
#
loop_
_entity.id
_entity.type
_entity.pdbx_description
1 polymer ?
#
loop_
_entity_poly.entity_id
_entity_poly.type
_entity_poly.pdbx_seq_one_letter_code
_entity_poly.pdbx_strand_id
1 'polypeptide(L)'
;MRPHRRFGNLVLTKILSIIARRKITDGQSGYRAFSPAAASAAEVIHDFNYAQIITLDLLAKGYVYLEVPISYHFRTTGESFIKLFPYLRKVVPAVYKELNSV
;
A
#
# COMPACT_ATOMS: atom_id res chain seq x y z
N MET A 1 3.91 0.19 16.16
CA MET A 1 2.60 -0.38 15.76
C MET A 1 2.30 -1.67 16.53
N ARG A 2 1.06 -2.17 16.53
CA ARG A 2 0.75 -3.53 17.04
C ARG A 2 1.55 -4.58 16.25
N PRO A 3 2.06 -5.67 16.87
CA PRO A 3 2.95 -6.63 16.21
C PRO A 3 2.40 -7.24 14.91
N HIS A 4 1.12 -7.64 14.89
CA HIS A 4 0.47 -8.21 13.71
C HIS A 4 0.38 -7.22 12.53
N ARG A 5 0.14 -5.93 12.81
CA ARG A 5 0.11 -4.89 11.76
C ARG A 5 1.51 -4.64 11.21
N ARG A 6 2.53 -4.63 12.08
CA ARG A 6 3.92 -4.50 11.67
C ARG A 6 4.32 -5.65 10.74
N PHE A 7 3.97 -6.89 11.10
CA PHE A 7 4.24 -8.06 10.27
C PHE A 7 3.52 -7.98 8.92
N GLY A 8 2.23 -7.66 8.90
CA GLY A 8 1.47 -7.48 7.66
C GLY A 8 2.09 -6.42 6.74
N ASN A 9 2.49 -5.27 7.30
CA ASN A 9 3.15 -4.21 6.53
C ASN A 9 4.48 -4.68 5.92
N LEU A 10 5.29 -5.46 6.65
CA LEU A 10 6.55 -6.00 6.15
C LEU A 10 6.32 -6.97 4.99
N VAL A 11 5.37 -7.90 5.14
CA VAL A 11 5.05 -8.89 4.09
C VAL A 11 4.53 -8.19 2.84
N LEU A 12 3.55 -7.30 2.98
CA LEU A 12 2.96 -6.58 1.85
C LEU A 12 3.96 -5.66 1.15
N THR A 13 4.86 -5.02 1.90
CA THR A 13 5.95 -4.21 1.33
C THR A 13 6.95 -5.06 0.56
N LYS A 14 7.27 -6.26 1.06
CA LYS A 14 8.16 -7.18 0.35
C LYS A 14 7.54 -7.67 -0.97
N ILE A 15 6.26 -8.03 -0.96
CA ILE A 15 5.52 -8.41 -2.17
C ILE A 15 5.53 -7.24 -3.17
N LEU A 16 5.22 -6.02 -2.71
CA LEU A 16 5.25 -4.83 -3.56
C LEU A 16 6.63 -4.60 -4.19
N SER A 17 7.70 -4.74 -3.40
CA SER A 17 9.08 -4.60 -3.89
C SER A 17 9.40 -5.59 -5.02
N ILE A 18 8.95 -6.83 -4.88
CA ILE A 18 9.15 -7.88 -5.88
C ILE A 18 8.39 -7.54 -7.17
N ILE A 19 7.10 -7.18 -7.06
CA ILE A 19 6.26 -6.82 -8.21
C ILE A 19 6.83 -5.59 -8.94
N ALA A 20 7.20 -4.56 -8.19
CA ALA A 20 7.78 -3.33 -8.73
C ALA A 20 9.22 -3.51 -9.24
N ARG A 21 9.88 -4.63 -8.93
CA ARG A 21 11.32 -4.86 -9.19
C ARG A 21 12.21 -3.71 -8.67
N ARG A 22 11.81 -3.13 -7.54
CA ARG A 22 12.49 -2.00 -6.89
C ARG A 22 12.58 -2.26 -5.40
N LYS A 23 13.62 -1.74 -4.77
CA LYS A 23 13.74 -1.77 -3.31
C LYS A 23 12.76 -0.76 -2.72
N ILE A 24 11.71 -1.24 -2.07
CA ILE A 24 10.73 -0.43 -1.35
C ILE A 24 10.78 -0.86 0.11
N THR A 25 10.96 0.10 1.02
CA THR A 25 11.05 -0.15 2.47
C THR A 25 9.77 0.18 3.21
N ASP A 26 8.92 1.05 2.63
CA ASP A 26 7.58 1.34 3.12
C ASP A 26 6.54 1.46 1.97
N GLY A 27 5.93 0.33 1.64
CA GLY A 27 4.90 0.27 0.59
C GLY A 27 3.49 0.64 1.06
N GLN A 28 3.27 0.76 2.37
CA GLN A 28 1.93 0.89 2.96
C GLN A 28 1.60 2.30 3.43
N SER A 29 2.60 3.13 3.66
CA SER A 29 2.38 4.49 4.13
C SER A 29 1.59 5.32 3.11
N GLY A 30 0.57 6.03 3.59
CA GLY A 30 -0.13 7.06 2.84
C GLY A 30 0.53 8.44 2.91
N TYR A 31 1.60 8.60 3.71
CA TYR A 31 2.32 9.86 3.85
C TYR A 31 3.29 10.04 2.68
N ARG A 32 2.82 10.69 1.61
CA ARG A 32 3.49 10.77 0.32
C ARG A 32 3.31 12.14 -0.30
N ALA A 33 4.30 12.55 -1.09
CA ALA A 33 4.25 13.75 -1.91
C ALA A 33 4.40 13.36 -3.38
N PHE A 34 3.72 14.09 -4.25
CA PHE A 34 3.76 13.90 -5.70
C PHE A 34 4.14 15.22 -6.36
N SER A 35 4.90 15.16 -7.45
CA SER A 35 5.02 16.32 -8.34
C SER A 35 3.67 16.60 -9.01
N PRO A 36 3.43 17.82 -9.50
CA PRO A 36 2.17 18.13 -10.21
C PRO A 36 1.87 17.16 -11.36
N ALA A 37 2.89 16.79 -12.14
CA ALA A 37 2.76 15.83 -13.24
C ALA A 37 2.38 14.43 -12.73
N ALA A 38 3.05 13.93 -11.69
CA ALA A 38 2.74 12.62 -11.12
C ALA A 38 1.33 12.60 -10.51
N ALA A 39 0.91 13.68 -9.84
CA ALA A 39 -0.43 13.81 -9.29
C ALA A 39 -1.51 13.80 -10.38
N SER A 40 -1.27 14.47 -11.51
CA SER A 40 -2.21 14.47 -12.64
C SER A 40 -2.29 13.14 -13.38
N ALA A 41 -1.21 12.35 -13.33
CA ALA A 41 -1.11 11.08 -14.04
C ALA A 41 -1.52 9.86 -13.19
N ALA A 42 -1.68 10.02 -11.87
CA ALA A 42 -1.96 8.91 -10.97
C ALA A 42 -3.40 8.38 -11.15
N GLU A 43 -3.54 7.06 -11.31
CA GLU A 43 -4.84 6.40 -11.40
C GLU A 43 -5.08 5.48 -10.19
N VAL A 44 -6.23 5.64 -9.53
CA VAL A 44 -6.64 4.81 -8.38
C VAL A 44 -7.80 3.93 -8.77
N ILE A 45 -7.51 2.68 -9.09
CA ILE A 45 -8.50 1.72 -9.60
C ILE A 45 -9.26 1.02 -8.46
N HIS A 46 -8.79 1.12 -7.20
CA HIS A 46 -9.38 0.38 -6.07
C HIS A 46 -9.38 1.14 -4.73
N ASP A 47 -10.50 1.01 -4.00
CA ASP A 47 -10.76 1.71 -2.73
C ASP A 47 -9.92 1.20 -1.54
N PHE A 48 -9.38 -0.01 -1.65
CA PHE A 48 -8.54 -0.63 -0.62
C PHE A 48 -7.13 -0.78 -1.18
N ASN A 49 -6.15 -0.16 -0.50
CA ASN A 49 -4.71 -0.16 -0.84
C ASN A 49 -4.28 0.81 -1.95
N TYR A 50 -4.90 1.99 -2.02
CA TYR A 50 -4.51 3.07 -2.94
C TYR A 50 -2.99 3.34 -2.96
N ALA A 51 -2.33 3.27 -1.79
CA ALA A 51 -0.90 3.55 -1.66
C ALA A 51 -0.04 2.58 -2.51
N GLN A 52 -0.36 1.29 -2.48
CA GLN A 52 0.36 0.28 -3.28
C GLN A 52 0.09 0.49 -4.77
N ILE A 53 -1.18 0.72 -5.14
CA ILE A 53 -1.62 0.87 -6.52
C ILE A 53 -0.98 2.10 -7.17
N ILE A 54 -1.04 3.27 -6.53
CA ILE A 54 -0.41 4.49 -7.04
C ILE A 54 1.11 4.32 -7.19
N THR A 55 1.75 3.57 -6.28
CA THR A 55 3.19 3.29 -6.42
C THR A 55 3.47 2.56 -7.72
N LEU A 56 2.73 1.48 -7.98
CA LEU A 56 2.93 0.65 -9.16
C LEU A 56 2.57 1.40 -10.44
N ASP A 57 1.45 2.13 -10.44
CA ASP A 57 1.00 2.94 -11.57
C ASP A 57 2.05 3.97 -11.98
N LEU A 58 2.52 4.79 -11.03
CA LEU A 58 3.50 5.82 -11.32
C LEU A 58 4.88 5.25 -11.69
N LEU A 59 5.30 4.15 -11.06
CA LEU A 59 6.52 3.45 -11.46
C LEU A 59 6.42 2.88 -12.89
N ALA A 60 5.27 2.32 -13.26
CA ALA A 60 5.02 1.82 -14.61
C ALA A 60 5.00 2.97 -15.65
N LYS A 61 4.48 4.13 -15.26
CA LYS A 61 4.52 5.38 -16.04
C LYS A 61 5.90 6.06 -16.09
N GLY A 62 6.92 5.47 -15.45
CA GLY A 62 8.30 5.94 -15.51
C GLY A 62 8.66 7.07 -14.54
N TYR A 63 7.80 7.39 -13.57
CA TYR A 63 8.12 8.38 -12.55
C TYR A 63 9.17 7.87 -11.56
N VAL A 64 9.95 8.81 -11.03
CA VAL A 64 10.99 8.52 -10.03
C VAL A 64 10.32 8.31 -8.67
N TYR A 65 10.74 7.24 -7.98
CA TYR A 65 10.32 6.93 -6.62
C TYR A 65 11.49 7.11 -5.65
N LEU A 66 11.25 7.85 -4.57
CA LEU A 66 12.23 8.12 -3.51
C LEU A 66 11.56 7.98 -2.14
N GLU A 67 12.27 7.33 -1.21
CA GLU A 67 11.85 7.19 0.18
C GLU A 67 12.64 8.17 1.05
N VAL A 68 11.93 9.04 1.76
CA VAL A 68 12.52 9.97 2.74
C VAL A 68 12.21 9.44 4.14
N PRO A 69 13.21 9.11 4.97
CA PRO A 69 12.99 8.65 6.33
C PRO A 69 12.25 9.70 7.16
N ILE A 70 11.19 9.27 7.85
CA ILE A 70 10.42 10.12 8.76
C ILE A 70 10.18 9.41 10.09
N SER A 71 9.99 10.19 11.14
CA SER A 71 9.62 9.68 12.46
C SER A 71 8.10 9.62 12.61
N TYR A 72 7.58 8.47 13.04
CA TYR A 72 6.17 8.28 13.34
C TYR A 72 5.90 8.34 14.84
N HIS A 73 4.84 9.05 15.20
CA HIS A 73 4.27 9.00 16.55
C HIS A 73 2.95 8.23 16.51
N PHE A 74 2.68 7.46 17.56
CA PHE A 74 1.39 6.79 17.67
C PHE A 74 0.29 7.82 17.88
N ARG A 75 -0.78 7.69 17.12
CA ARG A 75 -2.00 8.47 17.35
C ARG A 75 -2.58 8.07 18.71
N THR A 76 -2.79 9.06 19.58
CA THR A 76 -3.35 8.88 20.93
C THR A 76 -4.88 8.92 20.96
N THR A 77 -5.51 9.44 19.90
CA THR A 77 -6.97 9.61 19.78
C THR A 77 -7.52 8.91 18.53
N GLY A 78 -8.79 8.54 18.51
CA GLY A 78 -9.47 7.95 17.34
C GLY A 78 -9.29 6.45 17.17
N GLU A 79 -10.35 5.78 16.70
CA GLU A 79 -10.34 4.34 16.48
C GLU A 79 -9.84 3.97 15.08
N SER A 80 -9.05 2.90 15.00
CA SER A 80 -8.72 2.31 13.70
C SER A 80 -9.95 1.61 13.12
N PHE A 81 -10.48 2.12 12.00
CA PHE A 81 -11.52 1.45 11.23
C PHE A 81 -11.09 0.06 10.73
N ILE A 82 -9.79 -0.12 10.47
CA ILE A 82 -9.22 -1.38 9.98
C ILE A 82 -9.03 -2.38 11.13
N LYS A 83 -10.05 -3.23 11.35
CA LYS A 83 -9.97 -4.42 12.19
C LYS A 83 -9.43 -5.58 11.34
N LEU A 84 -8.35 -6.22 11.79
CA LEU A 84 -7.60 -7.24 11.02
C LEU A 84 -8.49 -8.40 10.55
N PHE A 85 -9.32 -8.95 11.45
CA PHE A 85 -10.18 -10.11 11.15
C PHE A 85 -11.28 -9.79 10.11
N PRO A 86 -12.06 -8.69 10.25
CA PRO A 86 -13.01 -8.29 9.21
C PRO A 86 -12.37 -8.02 7.84
N TYR A 87 -11.16 -7.44 7.82
CA TYR A 87 -10.43 -7.17 6.59
C TYR A 87 -10.04 -8.47 5.87
N LEU A 88 -9.42 -9.41 6.59
CA LEU A 88 -9.04 -10.70 6.02
C LEU A 88 -10.24 -11.51 5.51
N ARG A 89 -11.39 -11.49 6.22
CA ARG A 89 -12.63 -12.14 5.77
C ARG A 89 -13.21 -11.58 4.47
N LYS A 90 -12.93 -10.32 4.14
CA LYS A 90 -13.40 -9.69 2.89
C LYS A 90 -12.41 -9.90 1.74
N VAL A 91 -11.12 -9.77 2.02
CA VAL A 91 -10.07 -9.79 0.99
C VAL A 91 -9.77 -11.21 0.51
N VAL A 92 -9.65 -12.19 1.40
CA VAL A 92 -9.26 -13.56 1.03
C VAL A 92 -10.26 -14.20 0.05
N PRO A 93 -11.59 -14.14 0.25
CA PRO A 93 -12.54 -14.70 -0.71
C PRO A 93 -12.57 -13.94 -2.04
N ALA A 94 -12.36 -12.62 -2.02
CA ALA A 94 -12.34 -11.80 -3.23
C ALA A 94 -11.14 -12.14 -4.11
N VAL A 95 -9.93 -12.21 -3.52
CA VAL A 95 -8.71 -12.63 -4.23
C VAL A 95 -8.83 -14.06 -4.75
N TYR A 96 -9.41 -14.97 -3.96
CA TYR A 96 -9.63 -16.35 -4.40
C TYR A 96 -10.59 -16.44 -5.59
N LYS A 97 -11.66 -15.64 -5.62
CA LYS A 97 -12.59 -15.59 -6.76
C LYS A 97 -11.90 -15.07 -8.02
N GLU A 98 -11.17 -13.96 -7.91
CA GLU A 98 -10.46 -13.34 -9.03
C GLU A 98 -9.42 -14.29 -9.67
N LEU A 99 -8.74 -15.09 -8.83
CA LEU A 99 -7.73 -16.06 -9.31
C LEU A 99 -8.34 -17.32 -9.95
N ASN A 100 -9.60 -17.68 -9.64
CA ASN A 100 -10.27 -18.87 -10.17
C ASN A 100 -11.37 -18.55 -11.20
N SER A 101 -11.56 -17.27 -11.54
CA SER A 101 -12.43 -16.83 -12.63
C SER A 101 -11.71 -16.75 -13.99
N VAL A 102 -10.48 -17.24 -14.07
CA VAL A 102 -9.68 -17.41 -15.29
C VAL A 102 -9.68 -18.87 -15.72
#